data_AF-A0A7G9Y732-F1
#
_entry.id   AF-A0A7G9Y732-F1
#
_cell.length_a   1.000
_cell.length_b   1.000
_cell.length_c   1.000
_cell.angle_alpha   90.00
_cell.angle_beta   90.00
_cell.angle_gamma   90.00
#
_symmetry.space_group_name_H-M   'P 1'
#
loop_
_entity.id
_entity.type
_entity.pdbx_description
1 polymer ?
#
loop_
_entity_poly.entity_id
_entity_poly.type
_entity_poly.pdbx_seq_one_letter_code
_entity_poly.pdbx_strand_id
1 'polypeptide(L)'
;MGKRKVKLRKDLNADALFSLVRLCFEEIKDHRSNNIKIPLADALMSAFAMFSLKDPSLLAFEERRSGDTNLKTVYKVDTVPCDTQMRMILDGVDPDCMGPIFKHIFGQLQRGKVLEKMVFMDGCYLLSVDGTGYFSSNTVHCDSCSMKTNSKTGEITYYHQMLGALNRSPGL
;
A
#
# COMPACT_ATOMS: atom_id res chain seq x y z
N MET A 1 35.19 -3.53 18.96
CA MET A 1 33.72 -3.39 19.03
C MET A 1 33.07 -4.51 18.23
N GLY A 2 32.56 -5.54 18.89
CA GLY A 2 31.96 -6.69 18.21
C GLY A 2 30.63 -6.31 17.55
N LYS A 3 30.50 -6.55 16.24
CA LYS A 3 29.23 -6.36 15.50
C LYS A 3 28.18 -7.26 16.15
N ARG A 4 27.18 -6.66 16.81
CA ARG A 4 26.02 -7.35 17.37
C ARG A 4 25.27 -7.99 16.19
N LYS A 5 25.36 -9.31 16.01
CA LYS A 5 24.60 -10.03 14.97
C LYS A 5 23.11 -9.89 15.32
N VAL A 6 22.39 -9.09 14.55
CA VAL A 6 20.94 -9.00 14.64
C VAL A 6 20.36 -10.34 14.20
N LYS A 7 19.64 -11.02 15.10
CA LYS A 7 18.94 -12.27 14.77
C LYS A 7 17.66 -11.91 14.01
N LEU A 8 17.73 -11.91 12.68
CA LEU A 8 16.58 -11.66 11.82
C LEU A 8 15.64 -12.87 11.81
N ARG A 9 14.33 -12.62 11.87
CA ARG A 9 13.32 -13.66 11.65
C ARG A 9 13.29 -14.00 10.16
N LYS A 10 13.26 -15.28 9.80
CA LYS A 10 13.32 -15.74 8.41
C LYS A 10 12.25 -15.10 7.51
N ASP A 11 11.00 -15.13 7.96
CA ASP A 11 9.85 -14.70 7.15
C ASP A 11 9.25 -13.34 7.61
N LEU A 12 9.79 -12.76 8.68
CA LEU A 12 9.31 -11.52 9.30
C LEU A 12 10.45 -10.50 9.41
N ASN A 13 11.07 -10.21 8.27
CA ASN A 13 12.02 -9.12 8.08
C ASN A 13 11.62 -8.35 6.81
N ALA A 14 12.16 -7.14 6.62
CA ALA A 14 11.79 -6.27 5.49
C ALA A 14 12.00 -6.97 4.14
N ASP A 15 13.17 -7.58 3.91
CA ASP A 15 13.48 -8.26 2.65
C ASP A 15 12.50 -9.40 2.36
N ALA A 16 12.17 -10.23 3.35
CA ALA A 16 11.23 -11.34 3.20
C ALA A 16 9.80 -10.85 2.92
N LEU A 17 9.35 -9.80 3.60
CA LEU A 17 8.03 -9.21 3.38
C LEU A 17 7.94 -8.54 2.00
N PHE A 18 8.96 -7.79 1.59
CA PHE A 18 8.98 -7.16 0.27
C PHE A 18 9.09 -8.19 -0.85
N SER A 19 9.79 -9.31 -0.61
CA SER A 19 9.77 -10.46 -1.53
C SER A 19 8.37 -11.05 -1.68
N LEU A 20 7.64 -11.21 -0.57
CA LEU A 20 6.28 -11.73 -0.59
C LEU A 20 5.34 -10.80 -1.35
N VAL A 21 5.43 -9.48 -1.12
CA VAL A 21 4.66 -8.48 -1.86
C VAL A 21 4.95 -8.56 -3.36
N ARG A 22 6.24 -8.64 -3.74
CA ARG A 22 6.65 -8.79 -5.13
C ARG A 22 6.06 -10.04 -5.78
N LEU A 23 6.15 -11.19 -5.11
CA LEU A 23 5.58 -12.44 -5.63
C LEU A 23 4.08 -12.32 -5.87
N CYS A 24 3.33 -11.71 -4.94
CA CYS A 24 1.90 -11.48 -5.17
C CYS A 24 1.64 -10.49 -6.32
N PHE A 25 2.48 -9.48 -6.51
CA PHE A 25 2.36 -8.56 -7.66
C PHE A 25 2.66 -9.23 -9.00
N GLU A 26 3.50 -10.26 -9.03
CA GLU A 26 3.78 -11.07 -10.23
C GLU A 26 2.60 -11.97 -10.61
N GLU A 27 1.72 -12.30 -9.67
CA GLU A 27 0.49 -13.07 -9.93
C GLU A 27 -0.65 -12.21 -10.49
N ILE A 28 -0.55 -10.89 -10.40
CA ILE A 28 -1.57 -9.98 -10.95
C ILE A 28 -1.49 -10.02 -12.47
N LYS A 29 -2.64 -10.31 -13.11
CA LYS A 29 -2.75 -10.33 -14.56
C LYS A 29 -2.46 -8.94 -15.14
N ASP A 30 -1.49 -8.87 -16.04
CA ASP A 30 -1.21 -7.64 -16.77
C ASP A 30 -2.35 -7.31 -17.74
N HIS A 31 -2.96 -6.15 -17.56
CA HIS A 31 -4.05 -5.64 -18.40
C HIS A 31 -3.52 -4.98 -19.69
N ARG A 32 -2.20 -4.72 -19.77
CA ARG A 32 -1.55 -4.03 -20.89
C ARG A 32 -1.24 -5.00 -22.03
N SER A 33 -1.24 -4.50 -23.26
CA SER A 33 -0.96 -5.30 -24.47
C SER A 33 0.54 -5.56 -24.69
N ASN A 34 0.88 -6.46 -25.62
CA ASN A 34 2.19 -7.12 -25.84
C ASN A 34 3.46 -6.24 -25.97
N ASN A 35 3.39 -4.90 -25.94
CA ASN A 35 4.57 -4.02 -25.98
C ASN A 35 4.97 -3.51 -24.59
N ILE A 36 5.18 -4.44 -23.66
CA ILE A 36 5.48 -4.14 -22.26
C ILE A 36 6.98 -3.90 -22.10
N LYS A 37 7.38 -2.64 -21.87
CA LYS A 37 8.77 -2.29 -21.53
C LYS A 37 9.09 -2.41 -20.05
N ILE A 38 8.08 -2.28 -19.19
CA ILE A 38 8.21 -2.30 -17.72
C ILE A 38 7.26 -3.36 -17.17
N PRO A 39 7.77 -4.42 -16.53
CA PRO A 39 6.94 -5.44 -15.89
C PRO A 39 5.91 -4.82 -14.93
N LEU A 40 4.70 -5.37 -14.87
CA LEU A 40 3.67 -4.83 -13.98
C LEU A 40 4.12 -4.83 -12.52
N ALA A 41 4.76 -5.92 -12.10
CA ALA A 41 5.30 -6.04 -10.75
C ALA A 41 6.36 -4.97 -10.42
N ASP A 42 7.14 -4.49 -11.40
CA ASP A 42 8.10 -3.39 -11.20
C ASP A 42 7.38 -2.07 -10.96
N ALA A 43 6.33 -1.78 -11.73
CA ALA A 43 5.52 -0.59 -11.54
C ALA A 43 4.79 -0.61 -10.19
N LEU A 44 4.23 -1.75 -9.80
CA LEU A 44 3.57 -1.92 -8.51
C LEU A 44 4.53 -1.84 -7.32
N MET A 45 5.71 -2.47 -7.42
CA MET A 45 6.75 -2.34 -6.38
C MET A 45 7.31 -0.91 -6.31
N SER A 46 7.39 -0.20 -7.44
CA SER A 46 7.75 1.22 -7.44
C SER A 46 6.73 2.06 -6.68
N ALA A 47 5.43 1.76 -6.85
CA ALA A 47 4.35 2.47 -6.16
C ALA A 47 4.41 2.19 -4.67
N PHE A 48 4.59 0.93 -4.31
CA PHE A 48 4.83 0.52 -2.95
C PHE A 48 6.06 1.22 -2.34
N ALA A 49 7.18 1.31 -3.06
CA ALA A 49 8.39 1.98 -2.60
C ALA A 49 8.15 3.46 -2.35
N MET A 50 7.49 4.16 -3.28
CA MET A 50 7.13 5.58 -3.13
C MET A 50 6.31 5.81 -1.85
N PHE A 51 5.27 4.98 -1.61
CA PHE A 51 4.45 5.09 -0.40
C PHE A 51 5.24 4.76 0.88
N SER A 52 6.08 3.71 0.84
CA SER A 52 6.91 3.28 1.97
C SER A 52 7.96 4.33 2.36
N LEU A 53 8.58 4.98 1.36
CA LEU A 53 9.57 6.04 1.54
C LEU A 53 8.94 7.40 1.86
N LYS A 54 7.60 7.50 1.77
CA LYS A 54 6.82 8.73 1.98
C LYS A 54 7.26 9.87 1.06
N ASP A 55 7.53 9.55 -0.20
CA ASP A 55 7.82 10.58 -1.18
C ASP A 55 6.60 11.48 -1.37
N PRO A 56 6.80 12.81 -1.44
CA PRO A 56 5.70 13.78 -1.47
C PRO A 56 4.91 13.74 -2.79
N SER A 57 5.50 13.19 -3.85
CA SER A 57 4.85 13.02 -5.15
C SER A 57 5.59 11.95 -5.98
N LEU A 58 4.91 11.47 -7.03
CA LEU A 58 5.50 10.57 -8.03
C LEU A 58 6.67 11.22 -8.78
N LEU A 59 6.62 12.54 -9.01
CA LEU A 59 7.72 13.29 -9.63
C LEU A 59 8.96 13.30 -8.73
N ALA A 60 8.79 13.53 -7.42
CA ALA A 60 9.89 13.49 -6.45
C ALA A 60 10.51 12.08 -6.37
N PHE A 61 9.69 11.03 -6.49
CA PHE A 61 10.15 9.65 -6.57
C PHE A 61 10.95 9.38 -7.86
N GLU A 62 10.51 9.92 -9.00
CA GLU A 62 11.25 9.82 -10.27
C GLU A 62 12.60 10.53 -10.20
N GLU A 63 12.69 11.71 -9.59
CA GLU A 63 13.95 12.44 -9.43
C GLU A 63 14.98 11.63 -8.60
N ARG A 64 14.50 10.95 -7.55
CA ARG A 64 15.31 10.06 -6.69
C ARG A 64 15.89 8.88 -7.47
N ARG A 65 15.18 8.35 -8.47
CA ARG A 65 15.59 7.17 -9.25
C ARG A 65 17.01 7.26 -9.81
N SER A 66 17.47 8.46 -10.17
CA SER A 66 18.72 8.67 -10.90
C SER A 66 19.99 8.35 -10.09
N GLY A 67 19.88 8.09 -8.78
CA GLY A 67 21.03 7.75 -7.92
C GLY A 67 20.76 6.68 -6.84
N ASP A 68 19.55 6.13 -6.75
CA ASP A 68 19.18 5.26 -5.64
C ASP A 68 19.24 3.77 -5.99
N THR A 69 20.36 3.15 -5.63
CA THR A 69 20.54 1.68 -5.76
C THR A 69 19.66 0.88 -4.80
N ASN A 70 19.07 1.51 -3.77
CA ASN A 70 18.24 0.82 -2.78
C ASN A 70 16.90 0.37 -3.36
N LEU A 71 16.39 1.02 -4.41
CA LEU A 71 15.15 0.60 -5.08
C LEU A 71 15.30 -0.81 -5.67
N LYS A 72 16.48 -1.12 -6.22
CA LYS A 72 16.78 -2.44 -6.75
C LYS A 72 17.07 -3.46 -5.65
N THR A 73 17.85 -3.10 -4.64
CA THR A 73 18.29 -4.07 -3.61
C THR A 73 17.21 -4.35 -2.56
N VAL A 74 16.53 -3.32 -2.06
CA VAL A 74 15.53 -3.42 -0.99
C VAL A 74 14.15 -3.70 -1.57
N TYR A 75 13.72 -2.89 -2.54
CA TYR A 75 12.37 -2.98 -3.11
C TYR A 75 12.28 -3.91 -4.32
N LYS A 76 13.40 -4.49 -4.77
CA LYS A 76 13.44 -5.48 -5.85
C LYS A 76 12.83 -4.96 -7.16
N VAL A 77 13.04 -3.68 -7.43
CA VAL A 77 12.60 -3.04 -8.68
C VAL A 77 13.77 -2.99 -9.66
N ASP A 78 13.61 -3.62 -10.82
CA ASP A 78 14.61 -3.55 -11.87
C ASP A 78 14.45 -2.30 -12.73
N THR A 79 13.21 -1.99 -13.13
CA THR A 79 12.88 -0.85 -13.99
C THR A 79 11.81 0.02 -13.35
N VAL A 80 12.21 1.18 -12.82
CA VAL A 80 11.26 2.15 -12.26
C VAL A 80 10.63 2.96 -13.40
N PRO A 81 9.28 3.02 -13.53
CA PRO A 81 8.60 3.85 -14.52
C PRO A 81 8.78 5.35 -14.25
N CYS A 82 8.61 6.19 -15.28
CA CYS A 82 8.43 7.63 -15.06
C CYS A 82 7.04 7.91 -14.47
N ASP A 83 6.86 9.10 -13.91
CA ASP A 83 5.63 9.54 -13.26
C ASP A 83 4.37 9.27 -14.11
N THR A 84 4.34 9.78 -15.34
CA THR A 84 3.20 9.61 -16.27
C THR A 84 2.95 8.15 -16.60
N GLN A 85 4.00 7.37 -16.84
CA GLN A 85 3.86 5.95 -17.15
C GLN A 85 3.35 5.17 -15.94
N MET A 86 3.80 5.52 -14.75
CA MET A 86 3.39 4.91 -13.51
C MET A 86 1.90 5.11 -13.27
N ARG A 87 1.39 6.34 -13.40
CA ARG A 87 -0.06 6.60 -13.31
C ARG A 87 -0.87 5.75 -14.28
N MET A 88 -0.53 5.80 -15.57
CA MET A 88 -1.25 5.04 -16.60
C MET A 88 -1.27 3.53 -16.34
N ILE A 89 -0.17 2.96 -15.81
CA ILE A 89 -0.13 1.54 -15.46
C ILE A 89 -1.01 1.26 -14.25
N LEU A 90 -0.94 2.08 -13.20
CA LEU A 90 -1.69 1.85 -11.96
C LEU A 90 -3.20 2.05 -12.14
N ASP A 91 -3.61 3.00 -12.98
CA ASP A 91 -5.03 3.31 -13.24
C ASP A 91 -5.80 2.10 -13.82
N GLY A 92 -5.11 1.21 -14.53
CA GLY A 92 -5.71 -0.01 -15.11
C GLY A 92 -5.72 -1.23 -14.18
N VAL A 93 -5.15 -1.12 -12.97
CA VAL A 93 -5.11 -2.23 -12.01
C VAL A 93 -6.37 -2.23 -11.16
N ASP A 94 -7.12 -3.33 -11.19
CA ASP A 94 -8.28 -3.54 -10.32
C ASP A 94 -7.85 -3.56 -8.84
N PRO A 95 -8.35 -2.64 -7.99
CA PRO A 95 -7.97 -2.60 -6.57
C PRO A 95 -8.24 -3.92 -5.81
N ASP A 96 -9.23 -4.72 -6.23
CA ASP A 96 -9.59 -5.97 -5.55
C ASP A 96 -8.47 -7.02 -5.63
N CYS A 97 -7.58 -6.92 -6.62
CA CYS A 97 -6.43 -7.82 -6.73
C CYS A 97 -5.39 -7.63 -5.61
N MET A 98 -5.47 -6.53 -4.84
CA MET A 98 -4.58 -6.27 -3.71
C MET A 98 -4.98 -7.04 -2.45
N GLY A 99 -6.25 -7.48 -2.34
CA GLY A 99 -6.79 -8.16 -1.17
C GLY A 99 -5.99 -9.40 -0.71
N PRO A 100 -5.58 -10.31 -1.60
CA PRO A 100 -4.74 -11.47 -1.26
C PRO A 100 -3.42 -11.11 -0.59
N ILE A 101 -2.78 -10.01 -0.99
CA ILE A 101 -1.47 -9.58 -0.46
C ILE A 101 -1.54 -9.34 1.05
N PHE A 102 -2.58 -8.63 1.50
CA PHE A 102 -2.82 -8.40 2.91
C PHE A 102 -3.01 -9.72 3.67
N LYS A 103 -3.76 -10.68 3.10
CA LYS A 103 -3.97 -12.01 3.70
C LYS A 103 -2.66 -12.77 3.84
N HIS A 104 -1.80 -12.74 2.83
CA HIS A 104 -0.50 -13.42 2.88
C HIS A 104 0.41 -12.84 3.96
N ILE A 105 0.51 -11.50 4.05
CA ILE A 105 1.28 -10.82 5.10
C ILE A 105 0.71 -11.15 6.48
N PHE A 106 -0.61 -11.05 6.65
CA PHE A 106 -1.27 -11.35 7.92
C PHE A 106 -1.05 -12.81 8.34
N GLY A 107 -1.07 -13.75 7.39
CA GLY A 107 -0.74 -15.16 7.63
C GLY A 107 0.69 -15.37 8.12
N GLN A 108 1.68 -14.59 7.64
CA GLN A 108 3.05 -14.63 8.18
C GLN A 108 3.09 -14.13 9.64
N LEU A 109 2.34 -13.06 9.95
CA LEU A 109 2.25 -12.51 11.31
C LEU A 109 1.62 -13.52 12.28
N GLN A 110 0.57 -14.22 11.85
CA GLN A 110 -0.11 -15.24 12.64
C GLN A 110 0.82 -16.44 12.92
N ARG A 111 1.44 -17.02 11.88
CA ARG A 111 2.38 -18.14 12.04
C ARG A 111 3.61 -17.77 12.85
N GLY A 112 4.09 -16.54 12.72
CA GLY A 112 5.21 -16.01 13.49
C GLY A 112 4.87 -15.60 14.92
N LYS A 113 3.65 -15.90 15.39
CA LYS A 113 3.13 -15.59 16.74
C LYS A 113 3.29 -14.11 17.11
N VAL A 114 3.22 -13.22 16.12
CA VAL A 114 3.28 -11.78 16.36
C VAL A 114 1.94 -11.30 16.89
N LEU A 115 0.84 -11.80 16.31
CA LEU A 115 -0.51 -11.43 16.70
C LEU A 115 -0.85 -11.87 18.13
N GLU A 116 -0.29 -12.97 18.64
CA GLU A 116 -0.46 -13.40 20.04
C GLU A 116 -0.05 -12.30 21.03
N LYS A 117 0.95 -11.48 20.68
CA LYS A 117 1.42 -10.36 21.52
C LYS A 117 0.50 -9.14 21.47
N MET A 118 -0.42 -9.10 20.52
CA MET A 118 -1.41 -8.03 20.35
C MET A 118 -2.76 -8.40 20.98
N VAL A 119 -2.91 -9.63 21.49
CA VAL A 119 -4.11 -10.06 22.20
C VAL A 119 -4.26 -9.25 23.48
N PHE A 120 -5.47 -8.76 23.70
CA PHE A 120 -5.90 -7.97 24.84
C PHE A 120 -7.05 -8.69 25.57
N MET A 121 -7.89 -7.94 26.29
CA MET A 121 -8.98 -8.44 27.13
C MET A 121 -9.78 -9.56 26.46
N ASP A 122 -9.99 -10.64 27.22
CA ASP A 122 -10.79 -11.81 26.83
C ASP A 122 -10.38 -12.46 25.51
N GLY A 123 -9.08 -12.40 25.17
CA GLY A 123 -8.58 -13.01 23.93
C GLY A 123 -8.85 -12.19 22.67
N CYS A 124 -9.38 -10.96 22.80
CA CYS A 124 -9.72 -10.08 21.69
C CYS A 124 -8.56 -9.15 21.29
N TYR A 125 -8.58 -8.62 20.07
CA TYR A 125 -7.66 -7.56 19.64
C TYR A 125 -8.24 -6.17 19.91
N LEU A 126 -7.38 -5.22 20.29
CA LEU A 126 -7.79 -3.82 20.43
C LEU A 126 -7.68 -3.12 19.07
N LEU A 127 -8.82 -2.86 18.42
CA LEU A 127 -8.89 -2.17 17.14
C LEU A 127 -9.30 -0.71 17.34
N SER A 128 -8.44 0.23 16.96
CA SER A 128 -8.80 1.64 16.86
C SER A 128 -9.30 1.92 15.46
N VAL A 129 -10.48 2.51 15.34
CA VAL A 129 -11.12 2.82 14.06
C VAL A 129 -11.41 4.31 14.02
N ASP A 130 -11.01 4.97 12.94
CA ASP A 130 -11.27 6.39 12.71
C ASP A 130 -11.75 6.63 11.27
N GLY A 131 -12.65 7.60 11.11
CA GLY A 131 -13.23 7.96 9.82
C GLY A 131 -12.89 9.41 9.48
N THR A 132 -12.19 9.63 8.38
CA THR A 132 -11.79 10.97 7.94
C THR A 132 -12.35 11.32 6.57
N GLY A 133 -12.62 12.61 6.34
CA GLY A 133 -13.02 13.11 5.03
C GLY A 133 -11.80 13.21 4.11
N TYR A 134 -11.83 12.49 3.00
CA TYR A 134 -10.73 12.45 2.04
C TYR A 134 -10.94 13.42 0.88
N PHE A 135 -12.19 13.53 0.40
CA PHE A 135 -12.52 14.34 -0.78
C PHE A 135 -13.91 14.96 -0.62
N SER A 136 -14.09 16.17 -1.14
CA SER A 136 -15.38 16.85 -1.22
C SER A 136 -15.42 17.72 -2.49
N SER A 137 -16.50 17.63 -3.26
CA SER A 137 -16.73 18.43 -4.46
C SER A 137 -18.22 18.60 -4.74
N ASN A 138 -18.55 19.67 -5.46
CA ASN A 138 -19.92 19.97 -5.89
C ASN A 138 -20.17 19.48 -7.32
N THR A 139 -19.12 19.09 -8.05
CA THR A 139 -19.18 18.74 -9.48
C THR A 139 -18.60 17.36 -9.77
N VAL A 140 -17.45 17.04 -9.19
CA VAL A 140 -16.75 15.76 -9.41
C VAL A 140 -17.34 14.71 -8.48
N HIS A 141 -17.80 13.60 -9.06
CA HIS A 141 -18.44 12.50 -8.33
C HIS A 141 -18.16 11.15 -8.99
N CYS A 142 -18.39 10.07 -8.24
CA CYS A 142 -18.36 8.69 -8.72
C CYS A 142 -19.47 7.88 -8.01
N ASP A 143 -19.70 6.66 -8.46
CA ASP A 143 -20.76 5.78 -7.93
C ASP A 143 -20.59 5.46 -6.44
N SER A 144 -19.37 5.57 -5.91
CA SER A 144 -19.03 5.33 -4.51
C SER A 144 -19.05 6.59 -3.64
N CYS A 145 -19.40 7.76 -4.19
CA CYS A 145 -19.50 9.00 -3.43
C CYS A 145 -20.72 9.00 -2.49
N SER A 146 -20.53 9.49 -1.28
CA SER A 146 -21.65 9.89 -0.42
C SER A 146 -22.16 11.27 -0.84
N MET A 147 -23.45 11.52 -0.67
CA MET A 147 -24.10 12.78 -1.03
C MET A 147 -24.67 13.47 0.20
N LYS A 148 -24.53 14.79 0.24
CA LYS A 148 -25.17 15.68 1.22
C LYS A 148 -25.87 16.79 0.46
N THR A 149 -27.15 17.00 0.75
CA THR A 149 -27.91 18.12 0.18
C THR A 149 -28.05 19.22 1.22
N ASN A 150 -27.67 20.44 0.86
CA ASN A 150 -27.84 21.59 1.72
C ASN A 150 -29.33 21.95 1.80
N SER A 151 -29.90 21.91 3.00
CA SER A 151 -31.34 22.16 3.23
C SER A 151 -31.77 23.60 2.95
N LYS A 152 -30.85 24.57 2.90
CA LYS A 152 -31.14 25.98 2.64
C LYS A 152 -30.93 26.38 1.18
N THR A 153 -29.89 25.85 0.53
CA THR A 153 -29.53 26.21 -0.85
C THR A 153 -29.96 25.17 -1.89
N GLY A 154 -30.31 23.95 -1.45
CA GLY A 154 -30.62 22.83 -2.34
C GLY A 154 -29.39 22.22 -3.03
N GLU A 155 -28.19 22.74 -2.74
CA GLU A 155 -26.96 22.33 -3.41
C GLU A 155 -26.50 20.93 -2.94
N ILE A 156 -26.07 20.10 -3.89
CA ILE A 156 -25.57 18.75 -3.62
C ILE A 156 -24.05 18.79 -3.52
N THR A 157 -23.52 18.26 -2.43
CA THR A 157 -22.09 18.04 -2.23
C THR A 157 -21.81 16.54 -2.21
N TYR A 158 -20.90 16.12 -3.08
CA TYR A 158 -20.37 14.76 -3.14
C TYR A 158 -19.09 14.68 -2.32
N TYR A 159 -18.94 13.64 -1.52
CA TYR A 159 -17.76 13.48 -0.67
C TYR A 159 -17.39 12.00 -0.47
N HIS A 160 -16.10 11.75 -0.26
CA HIS A 160 -15.57 10.46 0.14
C HIS A 160 -15.08 10.50 1.58
N GLN A 161 -15.46 9.47 2.33
CA GLN A 161 -14.92 9.17 3.65
C GLN A 161 -13.92 8.01 3.51
N MET A 162 -12.79 8.13 4.18
CA MET A 162 -11.83 7.05 4.37
C MET A 162 -11.98 6.50 5.78
N LEU A 163 -12.13 5.18 5.91
CA LEU A 163 -12.12 4.48 7.19
C LEU A 163 -10.75 3.85 7.41
N GLY A 164 -10.05 4.28 8.45
CA GLY A 164 -8.79 3.69 8.89
C GLY A 164 -9.00 2.79 10.10
N ALA A 165 -8.37 1.62 10.13
CA ALA A 165 -8.35 0.74 11.29
C ALA A 165 -6.92 0.30 11.61
N LEU A 166 -6.52 0.39 12.87
CA LEU A 166 -5.21 -0.01 13.37
C LEU A 166 -5.35 -0.94 14.56
N ASN A 167 -4.65 -2.07 14.53
CA ASN A 167 -4.51 -2.93 15.70
C ASN A 167 -3.49 -2.32 16.67
N ARG A 168 -3.88 -2.12 17.93
CA ARG A 168 -3.05 -1.52 18.96
C ARG A 168 -2.48 -2.60 19.87
N SER A 169 -1.16 -2.56 20.07
CA SER A 169 -0.51 -3.42 21.06
C SER A 169 -0.89 -2.96 22.48
N PRO A 170 -1.17 -3.89 23.41
CA PRO A 170 -1.35 -3.54 24.82
C PRO A 170 -0.09 -2.91 25.40
N GLY A 171 -0.18 -1.70 25.97
CA GLY A 171 0.94 -1.05 26.68
C GLY A 171 1.67 0.09 25.95
N LEU A 172 1.14 0.57 24.83
CA LEU A 172 1.48 1.85 24.19
C LEU A 172 0.25 2.74 24.14
#